data_AF-A0A1F6D4F6-F1
#
_entry.id   AF-A0A1F6D4F6-F1
#
_cell.length_a   1.000
_cell.length_b   1.000
_cell.length_c   1.000
_cell.angle_alpha   90.00
_cell.angle_beta   90.00
_cell.angle_gamma   90.00
#
_symmetry.space_group_name_H-M   'P 1'
#
loop_
_entity.id
_entity.type
_entity.pdbx_description
1 polymer ?
#
loop_
_entity_poly.entity_id
_entity_poly.type
_entity_poly.pdbx_seq_one_letter_code
_entity_poly.pdbx_strand_id
1 'polypeptide(L)'
;MKPGSFTAGTFIPGLIAFTNAPSTGAVEVGGASLTRTAGSGDGYLGAIPFQVLDGFSGQTHLAVAQISFNQVTGGQQTVRQRALARLAEAGGLRGDFTGDGVVDFADFFPLANAFGTQRGQPGFDPAFDLDDSGEIGFGDFFIFTNQWGGSGG
;
A
#
# COMPACT_ATOMS: atom_id res chain seq x y z
N MET A 1 -0.72 13.09 -1.39
CA MET A 1 -2.17 13.31 -1.44
C MET A 1 -2.44 14.52 -2.34
N LYS A 2 -3.46 14.47 -3.20
CA LYS A 2 -3.89 15.63 -3.99
C LYS A 2 -4.89 16.46 -3.17
N PRO A 3 -4.78 17.80 -3.09
CA PRO A 3 -5.81 18.62 -2.46
C PRO A 3 -7.20 18.32 -3.02
N GLY A 4 -8.20 18.20 -2.14
CA GLY A 4 -9.58 17.87 -2.52
C GLY A 4 -9.81 16.39 -2.90
N SER A 5 -8.86 15.49 -2.64
CA SER A 5 -9.03 14.05 -2.95
C SER A 5 -9.88 13.29 -1.94
N PHE A 6 -10.35 13.90 -0.86
CA PHE A 6 -11.25 13.24 0.08
C PHE A 6 -12.65 13.13 -0.52
N THR A 7 -13.14 11.90 -0.63
CA THR A 7 -14.51 11.61 -1.08
C THR A 7 -15.36 11.31 0.14
N ALA A 8 -16.26 12.24 0.48
CA ALA A 8 -17.21 12.05 1.56
C ALA A 8 -18.18 10.89 1.26
N GLY A 9 -18.45 10.08 2.27
CA GLY A 9 -19.52 9.08 2.24
C GLY A 9 -20.91 9.71 2.39
N THR A 10 -21.94 8.89 2.30
CA THR A 10 -23.35 9.31 2.42
C THR A 10 -23.92 9.16 3.83
N PHE A 11 -23.13 8.61 4.77
CA PHE A 11 -23.60 8.33 6.13
C PHE A 11 -24.06 9.58 6.89
N ILE A 12 -23.43 10.73 6.64
CA ILE A 12 -23.88 12.02 7.16
C ILE A 12 -24.56 12.78 6.02
N PRO A 13 -25.88 13.01 6.07
CA PRO A 13 -26.61 13.68 5.00
C PRO A 13 -26.10 15.10 4.74
N GLY A 14 -25.75 15.38 3.49
CA GLY A 14 -25.24 16.69 3.08
C GLY A 14 -23.84 17.01 3.59
N LEU A 15 -23.02 15.98 3.88
CA LEU A 15 -21.62 16.15 4.25
C LEU A 15 -20.83 16.78 3.08
N ILE A 16 -20.29 17.96 3.33
CA ILE A 16 -19.38 18.65 2.42
C ILE A 16 -17.96 18.29 2.83
N ALA A 17 -17.21 17.66 1.91
CA ALA A 17 -15.84 17.24 2.12
C ALA A 17 -14.88 18.44 2.26
N PHE A 18 -13.95 18.34 3.19
CA PHE A 18 -12.82 19.25 3.36
C PHE A 18 -11.52 18.45 3.51
N THR A 19 -10.45 19.03 2.96
CA THR A 19 -9.09 18.53 3.13
C THR A 19 -8.23 19.70 3.59
N ASN A 20 -7.58 19.55 4.73
CA ASN A 20 -6.60 20.54 5.17
C ASN A 20 -5.30 20.35 4.40
N ALA A 21 -4.48 21.41 4.34
CA ALA A 21 -3.15 21.30 3.80
C ALA A 21 -2.37 20.25 4.61
N PRO A 22 -1.72 19.28 3.95
CA PRO A 22 -0.96 18.25 4.65
C PRO A 22 0.17 18.90 5.46
N SER A 23 0.37 18.45 6.69
CA SER A 23 1.55 18.77 7.49
C SER A 23 2.57 17.64 7.36
N THR A 24 3.82 17.89 7.77
CA THR A 24 4.88 16.87 7.68
C THR A 24 4.46 15.62 8.46
N GLY A 25 4.23 14.52 7.74
CA GLY A 25 3.86 13.22 8.32
C GLY A 25 2.39 13.05 8.72
N ALA A 26 1.51 14.03 8.46
CA ALA A 26 0.08 13.90 8.77
C ALA A 26 -0.82 14.59 7.74
N VAL A 27 -2.01 14.02 7.56
CA VAL A 27 -3.07 14.56 6.71
C VAL A 27 -4.34 14.60 7.54
N GLU A 28 -5.05 15.73 7.48
CA GLU A 28 -6.37 15.86 8.07
C GLU A 28 -7.42 16.01 6.96
N VAL A 29 -8.45 15.16 7.05
CA VAL A 29 -9.61 15.20 6.17
C VAL A 29 -10.87 15.10 7.00
N GLY A 30 -11.98 15.54 6.41
CA GLY A 30 -13.28 15.35 7.01
C GLY A 30 -14.34 16.12 6.24
N GLY A 31 -15.35 16.59 6.96
CA GLY A 31 -16.40 17.39 6.36
C GLY A 31 -17.26 18.08 7.39
N ALA A 32 -18.12 18.97 6.93
CA ALA A 32 -19.20 19.52 7.73
C ALA A 32 -20.53 19.34 6.99
N SER A 33 -21.59 19.11 7.75
CA SER A 33 -22.96 19.14 7.22
C SER A 33 -23.69 20.37 7.75
N LEU A 34 -24.35 21.09 6.85
CA LEU A 34 -25.18 22.25 7.18
C LEU A 34 -26.66 21.88 7.31
N THR A 35 -27.01 20.60 7.17
CA THR A 35 -28.40 20.12 7.18
C THR A 35 -28.98 19.97 8.59
N ARG A 36 -28.13 20.10 9.62
CA ARG A 36 -28.43 19.76 11.04
C ARG A 36 -28.86 18.31 11.28
N THR A 37 -28.64 17.43 10.29
CA THR A 37 -28.89 16.00 10.42
C THR A 37 -27.59 15.28 10.79
N ALA A 38 -27.67 14.41 11.79
CA ALA A 38 -26.56 13.55 12.20
C ALA A 38 -26.74 12.13 11.65
N GLY A 39 -25.62 11.45 11.37
CA GLY A 39 -25.59 9.98 11.26
C GLY A 39 -25.42 9.35 12.64
N SER A 40 -25.95 8.14 12.85
CA SER A 40 -25.81 7.38 14.10
C SER A 40 -25.60 5.89 13.81
N GLY A 41 -24.80 5.22 14.63
CA GLY A 41 -24.40 3.83 14.44
C GLY A 41 -23.18 3.67 13.54
N ASP A 42 -23.02 2.49 12.96
CA ASP A 42 -21.92 2.16 12.07
C ASP A 42 -22.18 2.72 10.66
N GLY A 43 -21.13 3.26 10.04
CA GLY A 43 -21.27 3.85 8.73
C GLY A 43 -19.96 4.28 8.10
N TYR A 44 -20.02 4.49 6.79
CA TYR A 44 -18.88 4.92 6.00
C TYR A 44 -18.81 6.44 5.90
N LEU A 45 -17.73 7.02 6.44
CA LEU A 45 -17.53 8.47 6.47
C LEU A 45 -16.89 9.02 5.19
N GLY A 46 -16.08 8.21 4.49
CA GLY A 46 -15.42 8.60 3.25
C GLY A 46 -14.11 7.86 2.99
N ALA A 47 -13.48 8.18 1.87
CA ALA A 47 -12.20 7.64 1.44
C ALA A 47 -11.21 8.75 1.07
N ILE A 48 -9.93 8.43 1.27
CA ILE A 48 -8.80 9.20 0.76
C ILE A 48 -7.95 8.26 -0.08
N PRO A 49 -7.70 8.55 -1.37
CA PRO A 49 -6.74 7.81 -2.15
C PRO A 49 -5.31 8.25 -1.79
N PHE A 50 -4.42 7.27 -1.67
CA PHE A 50 -2.98 7.48 -1.60
C PHE A 50 -2.34 6.94 -2.88
N GLN A 51 -1.33 7.65 -3.37
CA GLN A 51 -0.50 7.20 -4.47
C GLN A 51 0.87 6.84 -3.91
N VAL A 52 1.34 5.64 -4.22
CA VAL A 52 2.73 5.24 -4.00
C VAL A 52 3.56 5.97 -5.05
N LEU A 53 4.59 6.69 -4.61
CA LEU A 53 5.48 7.41 -5.51
C LEU A 53 6.55 6.47 -6.07
N ASP A 54 7.00 6.75 -7.28
CA ASP A 54 8.13 6.06 -7.89
C ASP A 54 9.36 6.10 -6.97
N GLY A 55 10.05 4.97 -6.84
CA GLY A 55 11.21 4.82 -5.96
C GLY A 55 10.88 4.55 -4.49
N PHE A 56 9.61 4.41 -4.10
CA PHE A 56 9.26 3.83 -2.81
C PHE A 56 9.66 2.36 -2.78
N SER A 57 10.55 1.99 -1.85
CA SER A 57 10.94 0.61 -1.62
C SER A 57 10.58 0.16 -0.19
N GLY A 58 10.08 -1.06 -0.05
CA GLY A 58 9.87 -1.70 1.26
C GLY A 58 8.46 -1.51 1.83
N GLN A 59 8.35 -1.07 3.09
CA GLN A 59 7.06 -1.02 3.79
C GLN A 59 6.89 0.26 4.62
N THR A 60 5.64 0.71 4.73
CA THR A 60 5.21 1.82 5.57
C THR A 60 3.87 1.50 6.23
N HIS A 61 3.45 2.36 7.16
CA HIS A 61 2.16 2.24 7.84
C HIS A 61 1.39 3.54 7.71
N LEU A 62 0.13 3.44 7.34
CA LEU A 62 -0.86 4.49 7.54
C LEU A 62 -1.53 4.27 8.89
N ALA A 63 -1.75 5.36 9.62
CA ALA A 63 -2.46 5.32 10.89
C ALA A 63 -3.63 6.31 10.85
N VAL A 64 -4.84 5.85 11.17
CA VAL A 64 -5.86 6.77 11.70
C VAL A 64 -5.48 7.01 13.15
N ALA A 65 -4.89 8.19 13.42
CA ALA A 65 -4.37 8.57 14.73
C ALA A 65 -5.41 9.27 15.62
N GLN A 66 -6.38 9.94 14.99
CA GLN A 66 -7.42 10.68 15.69
C GLN A 66 -8.64 10.84 14.79
N ILE A 67 -9.82 10.73 15.37
CA ILE A 67 -11.11 11.07 14.75
C ILE A 67 -11.80 12.07 15.68
N SER A 68 -12.30 13.17 15.14
CA SER A 68 -13.05 14.18 15.90
C SER A 68 -14.45 14.34 15.32
N PHE A 69 -15.47 14.19 16.15
CA PHE A 69 -16.87 14.35 15.80
C PHE A 69 -17.44 15.61 16.42
N ASN A 70 -17.99 16.49 15.59
CA ASN A 70 -18.80 17.61 16.06
C ASN A 70 -20.25 17.15 16.18
N GLN A 71 -20.77 17.12 17.41
CA GLN A 71 -22.12 16.67 17.70
C GLN A 71 -23.12 17.82 17.50
N VAL A 72 -24.32 17.48 17.04
CA VAL A 72 -25.43 18.45 16.87
C VAL A 72 -25.85 19.11 18.19
N THR A 73 -25.52 18.51 19.33
CA THR A 73 -25.75 19.02 20.68
C THR A 73 -24.72 20.09 21.12
N GLY A 74 -23.74 20.43 20.27
CA GLY A 74 -22.77 21.49 20.52
C GLY A 74 -21.47 21.04 21.20
N GLY A 75 -21.22 19.73 21.31
CA GLY A 75 -19.97 19.17 21.85
C GLY A 75 -19.06 18.60 20.76
N GLN A 76 -17.75 18.59 21.01
CA GLN A 76 -16.78 17.86 20.20
C GLN A 76 -16.33 16.62 20.94
N GLN A 77 -16.47 15.46 20.31
CA GLN A 77 -15.92 14.21 20.80
C GLN A 77 -14.67 13.87 20.01
N THR A 78 -13.54 13.69 20.70
CA THR A 78 -12.30 13.24 20.07
C THR A 78 -12.01 11.81 20.49
N VAL A 79 -11.81 10.95 19.52
CA VAL A 79 -11.39 9.56 19.70
C VAL A 79 -9.95 9.46 19.20
N ARG A 80 -9.02 9.18 20.12
CA ARG A 80 -7.64 8.83 19.76
C ARG A 80 -7.55 7.34 19.64
N GLN A 81 -7.35 6.87 18.43
CA GLN A 81 -7.12 5.47 18.12
C GLN A 81 -5.87 5.39 17.25
N ARG A 82 -5.19 4.26 17.24
CA ARG A 82 -4.12 3.99 16.29
C ARG A 82 -4.50 2.76 15.48
N ALA A 83 -5.41 2.97 14.53
CA ALA A 83 -5.76 1.93 13.56
C ALA A 83 -4.70 1.96 12.44
N LEU A 84 -3.92 0.88 12.34
CA LEU A 84 -2.81 0.79 11.40
C LEU A 84 -3.22 0.01 10.15
N ALA A 85 -2.98 0.58 8.99
CA ALA A 85 -2.94 -0.13 7.72
C ALA A 85 -1.48 -0.22 7.28
N ARG A 86 -0.98 -1.42 7.02
CA ARG A 86 0.34 -1.61 6.45
C ARG A 86 0.24 -1.41 4.94
N LEU A 87 1.05 -0.48 4.42
CA LEU A 87 1.29 -0.35 3.00
C LEU A 87 2.68 -0.91 2.75
N ALA A 88 2.74 -2.11 2.23
CA ALA A 88 3.97 -2.57 1.62
C ALA A 88 3.93 -2.14 0.15
N GLU A 89 5.09 -1.86 -0.42
CA GLU A 89 5.29 -2.20 -1.83
C GLU A 89 4.77 -3.63 -1.97
N ALA A 90 4.07 -3.97 -3.06
CA ALA A 90 3.96 -5.37 -3.41
C ALA A 90 5.40 -5.79 -3.68
N GLY A 91 6.13 -6.10 -2.60
CA GLY A 91 7.55 -6.39 -2.64
C GLY A 91 7.56 -7.61 -3.51
N GLY A 92 8.02 -7.41 -4.76
CA GLY A 92 7.93 -8.41 -5.81
C GLY A 92 8.25 -9.71 -5.15
N LEU A 93 7.26 -10.61 -5.11
CA LEU A 93 7.43 -11.88 -4.41
C LEU A 93 8.81 -12.38 -4.85
N ARG A 94 9.68 -12.78 -3.94
CA ARG A 94 11.01 -13.23 -4.38
C ARG A 94 10.79 -14.35 -5.41
N GLY A 95 11.11 -14.09 -6.68
CA GLY A 95 10.73 -14.96 -7.80
C GLY A 95 9.63 -14.46 -8.75
N ASP A 96 8.93 -13.36 -8.48
CA ASP A 96 8.00 -12.66 -9.39
C ASP A 96 8.81 -11.70 -10.26
N PHE A 97 9.37 -12.27 -11.32
CA PHE A 97 10.26 -11.58 -12.24
C PHE A 97 9.50 -10.84 -13.34
N THR A 98 8.21 -11.13 -13.51
CA THR A 98 7.31 -10.45 -14.45
C THR A 98 6.60 -9.25 -13.83
N GLY A 99 6.55 -9.16 -12.50
CA GLY A 99 5.91 -8.09 -11.73
C GLY A 99 4.40 -8.16 -11.73
N ASP A 100 3.81 -9.34 -11.99
CA ASP A 100 2.36 -9.52 -12.08
C ASP A 100 1.70 -9.83 -10.73
N GLY A 101 2.49 -9.95 -9.67
CA GLY A 101 2.05 -10.16 -8.30
C GLY A 101 1.86 -11.63 -7.92
N VAL A 102 2.25 -12.57 -8.78
CA VAL A 102 2.21 -14.02 -8.55
C VAL A 102 3.57 -14.61 -8.90
N VAL A 103 4.02 -15.64 -8.17
CA VAL A 103 5.17 -16.46 -8.61
C VAL A 103 4.65 -17.70 -9.33
N ASP A 104 4.78 -17.72 -10.65
CA ASP A 104 4.33 -18.83 -11.49
C ASP A 104 5.28 -19.20 -12.63
N PHE A 105 4.78 -19.96 -13.61
CA PHE A 105 5.57 -20.45 -14.72
C PHE A 105 6.05 -19.33 -15.67
N ALA A 106 5.39 -18.16 -15.70
CA ALA A 106 5.82 -17.02 -16.49
C ALA A 106 7.14 -16.43 -15.97
N ASP A 107 7.35 -16.43 -14.66
CA ASP A 107 8.58 -15.94 -14.04
C ASP A 107 9.78 -16.86 -14.27
N PHE A 108 9.55 -18.13 -14.58
CA PHE A 108 10.62 -19.07 -14.91
C PHE A 108 11.43 -18.64 -16.14
N PHE A 109 10.80 -17.99 -17.14
CA PHE A 109 11.49 -17.66 -18.39
C PHE A 109 12.60 -16.61 -18.22
N PRO A 110 12.37 -15.47 -17.52
CA PRO A 110 13.45 -14.54 -17.17
C PRO A 110 14.60 -15.20 -16.41
N LEU A 111 14.29 -16.01 -15.39
CA LEU A 111 15.29 -16.73 -14.60
C LEU A 111 16.13 -17.69 -15.46
N ALA A 112 15.47 -18.49 -16.29
CA ALA A 112 16.11 -19.46 -17.17
C ALA A 112 17.02 -18.79 -18.21
N ASN A 113 16.67 -17.57 -18.66
CA ASN A 113 17.47 -16.82 -19.62
C ASN A 113 18.81 -16.33 -19.02
N ALA A 114 18.86 -16.12 -17.70
CA ALA A 114 20.09 -15.70 -17.00
C ALA A 114 20.85 -16.86 -16.33
N PHE A 115 20.32 -18.09 -16.42
CA PHE A 115 20.87 -19.27 -15.75
C PHE A 115 22.29 -19.60 -16.22
N GLY A 116 23.17 -19.88 -15.26
CA GLY A 116 24.60 -20.17 -15.47
C GLY A 116 25.49 -18.93 -15.61
N THR A 117 24.94 -17.72 -15.51
CA THR A 117 25.75 -16.49 -15.52
C THR A 117 26.29 -16.17 -14.13
N GLN A 118 27.42 -15.47 -14.08
CA GLN A 118 28.09 -15.10 -12.83
C GLN A 118 28.34 -13.59 -12.77
N ARG A 119 28.50 -13.06 -11.56
CA ARG A 119 28.77 -11.64 -11.32
C ARG A 119 29.92 -11.13 -12.18
N GLY A 120 29.63 -10.12 -13.00
CA GLY A 120 30.59 -9.52 -13.92
C GLY A 120 30.59 -10.10 -15.34
N GLN A 121 29.81 -11.16 -15.60
CA GLN A 121 29.57 -11.67 -16.96
C GLN A 121 28.42 -10.90 -17.64
N PRO A 122 28.48 -10.71 -18.97
CA PRO A 122 27.33 -10.24 -19.72
C PRO A 122 26.12 -11.15 -19.51
N GLY A 123 24.97 -10.57 -19.16
CA GLY A 123 23.74 -11.33 -18.90
C GLY A 123 23.50 -11.69 -17.43
N PHE A 124 24.45 -11.44 -16.53
CA PHE A 124 24.18 -11.52 -15.09
C PHE A 124 23.34 -10.34 -14.63
N ASP A 125 22.21 -10.64 -13.99
CA ASP A 125 21.36 -9.66 -13.32
C ASP A 125 21.25 -10.03 -11.83
N PRO A 126 21.71 -9.17 -10.90
CA PRO A 126 21.58 -9.42 -9.46
C PRO A 126 20.15 -9.70 -8.98
N ALA A 127 19.12 -9.31 -9.74
CA ALA A 127 17.73 -9.62 -9.40
C ALA A 127 17.42 -11.13 -9.42
N PHE A 128 18.19 -11.92 -10.18
CA PHE A 128 18.01 -13.38 -10.30
C PHE A 128 18.94 -14.19 -9.36
N ASP A 129 19.90 -13.54 -8.69
CA ASP A 129 20.80 -14.09 -7.67
C ASP A 129 20.11 -14.03 -6.30
N LEU A 130 19.15 -14.93 -6.08
CA LEU A 130 18.25 -14.96 -4.93
C LEU A 130 18.94 -15.38 -3.62
N ASP A 131 20.05 -16.12 -3.71
CA ASP A 131 20.86 -16.54 -2.55
C ASP A 131 22.11 -15.66 -2.30
N ASP A 132 22.31 -14.61 -3.12
CA ASP A 132 23.46 -13.70 -3.09
C ASP A 132 24.82 -14.41 -3.26
N SER A 133 24.86 -15.59 -3.90
CA SER A 133 26.09 -16.36 -4.13
C SER A 133 26.99 -15.75 -5.21
N GLY A 134 26.45 -14.88 -6.06
CA GLY A 134 27.14 -14.31 -7.22
C GLY A 134 27.11 -15.19 -8.46
N GLU A 135 26.33 -16.27 -8.46
CA GLU A 135 26.02 -17.13 -9.60
C GLU A 135 24.51 -17.32 -9.68
N ILE A 136 23.92 -17.20 -10.87
CA ILE A 136 22.51 -17.53 -11.09
C ILE A 136 22.44 -19.01 -11.45
N GLY A 137 22.05 -19.86 -10.50
CA GLY A 137 22.13 -21.31 -10.63
C GLY A 137 21.05 -22.07 -9.89
N PHE A 138 21.35 -23.32 -9.52
CA PHE A 138 20.38 -24.17 -8.84
C PHE A 138 20.02 -23.69 -7.43
N GLY A 139 20.90 -22.95 -6.76
CA GLY A 139 20.61 -22.31 -5.47
C GLY A 139 19.39 -21.39 -5.59
N ASP A 140 19.43 -20.49 -6.58
CA ASP A 140 18.34 -19.57 -6.89
C ASP A 140 17.08 -20.30 -7.35
N PHE A 141 17.23 -21.32 -8.20
CA PHE A 141 16.11 -22.12 -8.65
C PHE A 141 15.34 -22.78 -7.49
N PHE A 142 16.03 -23.32 -6.48
CA PHE A 142 15.35 -23.88 -5.31
C PHE A 142 14.63 -22.82 -4.49
N ILE A 143 15.19 -21.60 -4.38
CA ILE A 143 14.50 -20.48 -3.71
C ILE A 143 13.26 -20.06 -4.51
N PHE A 144 13.38 -19.92 -5.82
CA PHE A 144 12.28 -19.62 -6.73
C PHE A 144 11.14 -20.65 -6.60
N THR A 145 11.45 -21.94 -6.67
CA THR A 145 10.43 -23.00 -6.55
C THR A 145 9.76 -23.08 -5.18
N ASN A 146 10.45 -22.67 -4.10
CA ASN A 146 9.83 -22.59 -2.77
C ASN A 146 8.75 -21.51 -2.68
N GLN A 147 8.74 -20.56 -3.61
CA GLN A 147 7.80 -19.44 -3.65
C GLN A 147 6.62 -19.71 -4.59
N TRP A 148 6.61 -20.86 -5.27
CA TRP A 148 5.61 -21.21 -6.29
C TRP A 148 4.18 -21.15 -5.77
N GLY A 149 3.32 -20.43 -6.47
CA GLY A 149 1.92 -20.23 -6.07
C GLY A 149 1.73 -19.26 -4.91
N GLY A 150 2.79 -18.57 -4.47
CA GLY A 150 2.67 -17.40 -3.62
C GLY A 150 2.01 -16.25 -4.40
N SER A 151 1.11 -15.52 -3.74
CA SER A 151 0.52 -14.29 -4.25
C SER A 151 0.70 -13.17 -3.23
N GLY A 152 0.95 -11.94 -3.72
CA GLY A 152 1.03 -10.76 -2.87
C GLY A 152 -0.36 -10.45 -2.28
N GLY A 153 -0.48 -10.50 -0.95
CA GLY A 153 -1.70 -10.18 -0.20
C GLY A 153 -1.76 -8.74 0.27
#